data_AF-A0A964ENV0-F1
#
_entry.id   AF-A0A964ENV0-F1
#
_cell.length_a   1.000
_cell.length_b   1.000
_cell.length_c   1.000
_cell.angle_alpha   90.00
_cell.angle_beta   90.00
_cell.angle_gamma   90.00
#
_symmetry.space_group_name_H-M   'P 1'
#
loop_
_entity.id
_entity.type
_entity.pdbx_description
1 polymer ?
#
loop_
_entity_poly.entity_id
_entity_poly.type
_entity_poly.pdbx_seq_one_letter_code
_entity_poly.pdbx_strand_id
1 'polypeptide(L)'
;MNVLENRKHTIVHEKTMQEMANDSNKINELKQLIKIELDTCSSRMWPHVCQLKQTPEGYKRIEDMVIRLVAKEAMLVGSAIALIEQEFSHLD
;
A
#
# COMPACT_ATOMS: atom_id res chain seq x y z
N MET A 1 48.62 8.26 21.13
CA MET A 1 47.98 9.15 20.14
C MET A 1 46.89 8.37 19.42
N ASN A 2 45.65 8.84 19.52
CA ASN A 2 44.48 8.35 18.78
C ASN A 2 44.66 8.57 17.27
N VAL A 3 44.11 7.68 16.44
CA VAL A 3 43.08 8.06 15.46
C VAL A 3 42.08 6.90 15.33
N LEU A 4 40.85 7.16 15.79
CA LEU A 4 39.66 6.37 15.56
C LEU A 4 39.27 6.48 14.08
N GLU A 5 39.28 5.38 13.33
CA GLU A 5 38.65 5.36 12.00
C GLU A 5 37.26 4.72 12.12
N ASN A 6 36.28 5.60 12.34
CA ASN A 6 34.84 5.34 12.27
C ASN A 6 34.48 4.89 10.84
N ARG A 7 34.37 3.58 10.61
CA ARG A 7 33.60 3.07 9.48
C ARG A 7 32.16 2.87 9.94
N LYS A 8 31.28 3.77 9.53
CA LYS A 8 29.83 3.63 9.68
C LYS A 8 29.42 2.29 9.05
N HIS A 9 29.13 1.31 9.90
CA HIS A 9 28.49 0.08 9.50
C HIS A 9 27.07 0.45 9.05
N THR A 10 26.83 0.50 7.74
CA THR A 10 25.47 0.51 7.23
C THR A 10 24.88 -0.86 7.59
N ILE A 11 24.12 -0.93 8.67
CA ILE A 11 23.38 -2.15 9.05
C ILE A 11 22.26 -2.29 8.02
N VAL A 12 22.56 -2.95 6.90
CA VAL A 12 21.52 -3.57 6.08
C VAL A 12 21.06 -4.77 6.89
N HIS A 13 19.89 -4.67 7.52
CA HIS A 13 19.30 -5.82 8.21
C HIS A 13 19.04 -6.89 7.14
N GLU A 14 19.89 -7.92 7.10
CA GLU A 14 19.71 -9.07 6.24
C GLU A 14 18.50 -9.84 6.78
N LYS A 15 17.32 -9.59 6.19
CA LYS A 15 16.09 -10.30 6.52
C LYS A 15 16.26 -11.77 6.21
N THR A 16 15.80 -12.63 7.10
CA THR A 16 15.78 -14.07 6.88
C THR A 16 14.78 -14.44 5.78
N MET A 17 14.98 -15.58 5.09
CA MET A 17 14.01 -16.08 4.11
C MET A 17 12.60 -16.29 4.72
N GLN A 18 12.54 -16.63 6.00
CA GLN A 18 11.28 -16.80 6.74
C GLN A 18 10.56 -15.45 6.95
N GLU A 19 11.30 -14.39 7.29
CA GLU A 19 10.73 -13.04 7.40
C GLU A 19 10.27 -12.50 6.04
N MET A 20 11.04 -12.72 4.98
CA MET A 20 10.63 -12.34 3.62
C MET A 20 9.38 -13.09 3.16
N ALA A 21 9.28 -14.39 3.47
CA ALA A 21 8.09 -15.18 3.18
C ALA A 21 6.86 -14.71 3.99
N ASN A 22 7.07 -14.38 5.27
CA ASN A 22 6.01 -13.83 6.12
C ASN A 22 5.52 -12.46 5.62
N ASP A 23 6.44 -11.58 5.25
CA ASP A 23 6.11 -10.27 4.66
C ASP A 23 5.36 -10.43 3.33
N SER A 24 5.78 -11.39 2.49
CA SER A 24 5.09 -11.71 1.24
C SER A 24 3.67 -12.23 1.47
N ASN A 25 3.47 -13.08 2.49
CA ASN A 25 2.15 -13.58 2.87
C ASN A 25 1.24 -12.44 3.33
N LYS A 26 1.73 -11.54 4.19
CA LYS A 26 0.97 -10.36 4.65
C LYS A 26 0.61 -9.41 3.52
N ILE A 27 1.51 -9.21 2.55
CA ILE A 27 1.22 -8.41 1.36
C ILE A 27 0.12 -9.09 0.52
N ASN A 28 0.19 -10.40 0.34
CA ASN A 28 -0.83 -11.14 -0.39
C ASN A 28 -2.20 -11.08 0.29
N GLU A 29 -2.25 -11.23 1.62
CA GLU A 29 -3.47 -11.06 2.41
C GLU A 29 -4.05 -9.65 2.24
N LEU A 30 -3.20 -8.62 2.32
CA LEU A 30 -3.62 -7.24 2.10
C LEU A 30 -4.18 -7.02 0.68
N LYS A 31 -3.53 -7.59 -0.35
CA LYS A 31 -4.04 -7.52 -1.73
C LYS A 31 -5.41 -8.19 -1.88
N GLN A 32 -5.64 -9.31 -1.20
CA GLN A 32 -6.96 -9.96 -1.20
C GLN A 32 -8.02 -9.10 -0.52
N LEU A 33 -7.70 -8.45 0.60
CA LEU A 33 -8.62 -7.52 1.26
C LEU A 33 -8.95 -6.32 0.38
N ILE A 34 -7.95 -5.71 -0.27
CA ILE A 34 -8.15 -4.63 -1.24
C ILE A 34 -9.09 -5.08 -2.36
N LYS A 35 -8.87 -6.29 -2.90
CA LYS A 35 -9.72 -6.85 -3.94
C LYS A 35 -11.18 -6.96 -3.48
N ILE A 36 -11.43 -7.51 -2.30
CA ILE A 36 -12.79 -7.67 -1.75
C ILE A 36 -13.51 -6.31 -1.62
N GLU A 37 -12.81 -5.31 -1.08
CA GLU A 37 -13.35 -3.95 -0.95
C GLU A 37 -13.65 -3.33 -2.32
N LEU A 38 -12.75 -3.48 -3.29
CA LEU A 38 -12.93 -2.95 -4.65
C LEU A 38 -13.97 -3.73 -5.47
N ASP A 39 -14.22 -5.00 -5.16
CA ASP A 39 -15.28 -5.80 -5.81
C ASP A 39 -16.68 -5.33 -5.36
N THR A 40 -16.83 -4.91 -4.09
CA THR A 40 -18.09 -4.37 -3.55
C THR A 40 -18.30 -2.87 -3.82
N CYS A 41 -17.37 -2.24 -4.56
CA CYS A 41 -17.33 -0.80 -4.83
C CYS A 41 -18.69 -0.21 -5.20
N SER A 42 -19.18 0.69 -4.36
CA SER A 42 -20.41 1.45 -4.60
C SER A 42 -20.10 2.71 -5.39
N SER A 43 -20.52 2.77 -6.65
CA SER A 43 -20.36 3.96 -7.50
C SER A 43 -21.04 5.22 -6.95
N ARG A 44 -21.97 5.06 -5.99
CA ARG A 44 -22.57 6.18 -5.26
C ARG A 44 -21.63 6.77 -4.22
N MET A 45 -20.85 5.93 -3.54
CA MET A 45 -19.95 6.37 -2.47
C MET A 45 -18.56 6.70 -3.01
N TRP A 46 -18.05 5.90 -3.95
CA TRP A 46 -16.68 5.99 -4.47
C TRP A 46 -16.64 6.03 -6.01
N PRO A 47 -17.27 7.03 -6.66
CA PRO A 47 -17.37 7.09 -8.12
C PRO A 47 -16.01 7.04 -8.82
N HIS A 48 -15.00 7.78 -8.34
CA HIS A 48 -13.71 7.88 -9.04
C HIS A 48 -12.90 6.58 -8.91
N VAL A 49 -12.85 6.00 -7.72
CA VAL A 49 -12.21 4.70 -7.47
C VAL A 49 -12.92 3.60 -8.27
N CYS A 50 -14.25 3.58 -8.30
CA CYS A 50 -15.01 2.60 -9.07
C CYS A 50 -14.80 2.72 -10.59
N GLN A 51 -14.55 3.93 -11.10
CA GLN A 51 -14.19 4.16 -12.49
C GLN A 51 -12.75 3.72 -12.77
N LEU A 52 -11.80 4.13 -11.91
CA LEU A 52 -10.39 3.86 -12.10
C LEU A 52 -10.07 2.36 -12.03
N LYS A 53 -10.72 1.60 -11.14
CA LYS A 53 -10.49 0.15 -11.02
C LYS A 53 -10.90 -0.67 -12.24
N GLN A 54 -11.62 -0.10 -13.22
CA GLN A 54 -12.10 -0.81 -14.40
C GLN A 54 -10.97 -1.23 -15.35
N THR A 55 -9.80 -0.59 -15.26
CA THR A 55 -8.61 -0.96 -16.03
C THR A 55 -7.59 -1.67 -15.13
N PRO A 56 -6.80 -2.62 -15.67
CA PRO A 56 -5.72 -3.25 -14.93
C PRO A 56 -4.72 -2.23 -14.34
N GLU A 57 -4.40 -1.18 -15.09
CA GLU A 57 -3.49 -0.12 -14.66
C GLU A 57 -4.08 0.71 -13.52
N GLY A 58 -5.37 1.05 -13.61
CA GLY A 58 -6.05 1.83 -12.59
C GLY A 58 -6.27 1.03 -11.31
N TYR A 59 -6.65 -0.25 -11.41
CA TYR A 59 -6.69 -1.16 -10.27
C TYR A 59 -5.33 -1.25 -9.58
N LYS A 60 -4.25 -1.48 -10.33
CA LYS A 60 -2.90 -1.57 -9.79
C LYS A 60 -2.48 -0.27 -9.10
N ARG A 61 -2.86 0.89 -9.68
CA ARG A 61 -2.59 2.19 -9.07
C ARG A 61 -3.28 2.34 -7.71
N ILE A 62 -4.56 1.95 -7.61
CA ILE A 62 -5.29 1.97 -6.34
C ILE A 62 -4.63 1.01 -5.34
N GLU A 63 -4.33 -0.22 -5.76
CA GLU A 63 -3.66 -1.22 -4.91
C GLU A 63 -2.33 -0.69 -4.34
N ASP A 64 -1.47 -0.12 -5.19
CA ASP A 64 -0.18 0.44 -4.77
C ASP A 64 -0.35 1.62 -3.79
N MET A 65 -1.37 2.47 -3.98
CA MET A 65 -1.68 3.57 -3.07
C MET A 65 -2.17 3.06 -1.72
N VAL A 66 -3.10 2.10 -1.70
CA VAL A 66 -3.62 1.52 -0.46
C VAL A 66 -2.50 0.82 0.31
N ILE A 67 -1.67 0.01 -0.35
CA ILE A 67 -0.53 -0.66 0.31
C ILE A 67 0.40 0.36 0.96
N ARG A 68 0.68 1.48 0.30
CA ARG A 68 1.52 2.54 0.88
C ARG A 68 0.89 3.19 2.11
N LEU A 69 -0.40 3.53 2.05
CA LEU A 69 -1.12 4.16 3.17
C LEU A 69 -1.21 3.21 4.37
N VAL A 70 -1.52 1.94 4.13
CA VAL A 70 -1.55 0.91 5.18
C VAL A 70 -0.16 0.72 5.79
N ALA A 71 0.89 0.60 4.96
CA ALA A 71 2.24 0.32 5.44
C ALA A 71 2.91 1.51 6.15
N LYS A 72 2.65 2.75 5.69
CA LYS A 72 3.30 3.95 6.23
C LYS A 72 2.51 4.63 7.34
N GLU A 73 1.18 4.60 7.23
CA GLU A 73 0.29 5.40 8.09
C GLU A 73 -0.61 4.50 8.95
N ALA A 74 -0.44 3.17 8.88
CA ALA A 74 -1.24 2.19 9.61
C ALA A 74 -2.76 2.36 9.37
N MET A 75 -3.14 2.88 8.20
CA MET A 75 -4.54 3.06 7.84
C MET A 75 -5.25 1.72 7.64
N LEU A 76 -6.54 1.67 7.94
CA LEU A 76 -7.42 0.58 7.52
C LEU A 76 -7.65 0.66 6.00
N VAL A 77 -7.83 -0.49 5.34
CA VAL A 77 -8.03 -0.58 3.89
C VAL A 77 -9.16 0.34 3.40
N GLY A 78 -10.34 0.26 4.02
CA GLY A 78 -11.47 1.13 3.65
C GLY A 78 -11.20 2.61 3.86
N SER A 79 -10.47 2.99 4.91
CA SER A 79 -10.06 4.39 5.15
C SER A 79 -9.07 4.89 4.10
N ALA A 80 -8.12 4.04 3.69
CA ALA A 80 -7.19 4.35 2.62
C ALA A 80 -7.93 4.54 1.28
N ILE A 81 -8.91 3.68 0.96
CA ILE A 81 -9.75 3.82 -0.23
C ILE A 81 -10.54 5.13 -0.20
N ALA A 82 -11.13 5.48 0.95
CA ALA A 82 -11.89 6.72 1.10
C ALA A 82 -11.00 7.96 0.92
N LEU A 83 -9.77 7.94 1.43
CA LEU A 83 -8.81 9.02 1.20
C LEU A 83 -8.44 9.14 -0.28
N ILE A 84 -8.17 8.02 -0.96
CA ILE A 84 -7.88 8.00 -2.40
C ILE A 84 -9.05 8.59 -3.21
N GLU A 85 -10.28 8.23 -2.87
CA GLU A 85 -11.48 8.79 -3.49
C GLU A 85 -11.55 10.31 -3.32
N GLN A 86 -11.28 10.81 -2.12
CA GLN A 86 -11.24 12.24 -1.83
C GLN A 86 -10.17 12.95 -2.66
N GLU A 87 -8.96 12.40 -2.75
CA GLU A 87 -7.88 12.97 -3.55
C GLU A 87 -8.23 13.06 -5.04
N PHE A 88 -8.91 12.04 -5.60
CA PHE A 88 -9.37 12.10 -6.99
C PHE A 88 -10.48 13.14 -7.20
N SER A 89 -11.37 13.32 -6.23
CA SER A 89 -12.43 14.33 -6.31
C SER A 89 -11.93 15.78 -6.34
N HIS A 90 -10.66 16.02 -5.96
CA HIS A 90 -10.03 17.34 -6.01
C HIS A 90 -9.31 17.62 -7.35
N LEU A 91 -9.23 16.64 -8.25
CA LEU A 91 -8.57 16.77 -9.55
C LEU A 91 -9.53 17.15 -10.70
N ASP A 92 -10.84 17.13 -10.43
CA ASP A 92 -11.92 17.45 -11.37
C ASP A 92 -12.49 18.87 -11.17
#